data_AF-A0A257P733-F1
#
_entry.id   AF-A0A257P733-F1
#
_cell.length_a   1.000
_cell.length_b   1.000
_cell.length_c   1.000
_cell.angle_alpha   90.00
_cell.angle_beta   90.00
_cell.angle_gamma   90.00
#
_symmetry.space_group_name_H-M   'P 1'
#
loop_
_entity.id
_entity.type
_entity.pdbx_description
1 polymer ?
#
loop_
_entity_poly.entity_id
_entity_poly.type
_entity_poly.pdbx_seq_one_letter_code
_entity_poly.pdbx_strand_id
1 'polypeptide(L)'
;MAVAIDKLLHDLKAGKSQLQRGDLILIDEAGMTSTAQILALMRYAAKAGATIRLQGDTSQIAAVSRGDPLRLISKAIGGVEIRHIRRQRVEWQRRASMDAQAGDILKAIGAYANQGHVTVAGDAGSALDATAAAFRQAGGDAHAIASTNQRVAELNTRLRQEASAMGLLHGPEIIIKAIPRGGEKSEDLPLRAGDRLILGGEVRIGGIRLRNATRISVIGVMPNSRRVVLDIGGQQILVKSGDLERAGAGGRPLIAQHAYAITAHASQGATWSRTIWLPSHEDKRSALVAMTRHTDQLDIIIDKSGVPRPVENSLAVGNNGMADPEDSDDDRSTDEIIETVGKSMQRDTRPRNALDIIGMPKGGQTVPRRQPIAAVAASNAALAMPLQRRPERVTRPDHDDHDVVARLKAMLKPEAGAALQPKQEAHGEAADRPVPRRSPLMPPPGFVPSIPIAGPVRTPIFDYSGDSDGGEYAPGR
;
A
#
# COMPACT_ATOMS: atom_id res chain seq x y z
N MET A 1 8.21 21.98 -2.86
CA MET A 1 7.07 22.23 -1.95
C MET A 1 5.89 21.36 -2.37
N ALA A 2 5.22 20.67 -1.44
CA ALA A 2 4.03 19.86 -1.70
C ALA A 2 2.81 20.44 -0.97
N VAL A 3 1.64 20.42 -1.59
CA VAL A 3 0.41 21.05 -1.09
C VAL A 3 -0.82 20.22 -1.45
N ALA A 4 -1.87 20.27 -0.62
CA ALA A 4 -3.14 19.63 -0.93
C ALA A 4 -3.81 20.31 -2.15
N ILE A 5 -4.43 19.53 -3.02
CA ILE A 5 -5.04 20.01 -4.28
C ILE A 5 -6.07 21.11 -4.03
N ASP A 6 -6.92 20.95 -3.01
CA ASP A 6 -7.95 21.94 -2.68
C ASP A 6 -7.35 23.27 -2.20
N LYS A 7 -6.23 23.23 -1.47
CA LYS A 7 -5.50 24.45 -1.09
C LYS A 7 -4.87 25.11 -2.32
N LEU A 8 -4.24 24.34 -3.21
CA LEU A 8 -3.68 24.89 -4.45
C LEU A 8 -4.78 25.54 -5.32
N LEU A 9 -5.92 24.87 -5.50
CA LEU A 9 -7.06 25.41 -6.25
C LEU A 9 -7.65 26.66 -5.58
N HIS A 10 -7.71 26.70 -4.25
CA HIS A 10 -8.11 27.88 -3.49
C HIS A 10 -7.14 29.04 -3.72
N ASP A 11 -5.83 28.80 -3.59
CA ASP A 11 -4.81 29.85 -3.67
C ASP A 11 -4.63 30.39 -5.10
N LEU A 12 -4.81 29.53 -6.13
CA LEU A 12 -4.93 29.95 -7.54
C LEU A 12 -6.20 30.78 -7.79
N LYS A 13 -7.35 30.39 -7.22
CA LYS A 13 -8.60 31.15 -7.34
C LYS A 13 -8.54 32.50 -6.63
N ALA A 14 -7.85 32.57 -5.49
CA ALA A 14 -7.66 33.77 -4.69
C ALA A 14 -6.50 34.66 -5.18
N GLY A 15 -5.77 34.27 -6.23
CA GLY A 15 -4.61 35.00 -6.74
C GLY A 15 -3.37 34.98 -5.83
N LYS A 16 -3.41 34.20 -4.73
CA LYS A 16 -2.30 34.01 -3.77
C LYS A 16 -1.18 33.13 -4.33
N SER A 17 -1.48 32.37 -5.38
CA SER A 17 -0.51 31.65 -6.18
C SER A 17 -0.82 31.91 -7.65
N GLN A 18 0.22 31.98 -8.47
CA GLN A 18 0.12 32.13 -9.92
C GLN A 18 0.99 31.08 -10.57
N LEU A 19 0.48 30.47 -11.64
CA LEU A 19 1.26 29.59 -12.50
C LEU A 19 1.89 30.42 -13.62
N GLN A 20 3.11 30.07 -13.98
CA GLN A 20 3.86 30.66 -15.08
C GLN A 20 4.08 29.64 -16.21
N ARG A 21 4.51 30.14 -17.37
CA ARG A 21 4.82 29.30 -18.52
C ARG A 21 6.04 28.45 -18.23
N GLY A 22 5.91 27.13 -18.36
CA GLY A 22 6.98 26.17 -18.06
C GLY A 22 6.91 25.54 -16.68
N ASP A 23 6.02 26.00 -15.79
CA ASP A 23 5.78 25.34 -14.50
C ASP A 23 5.33 23.88 -14.69
N LEU A 24 5.69 23.03 -13.74
CA LEU A 24 5.27 21.63 -13.68
C LEU A 24 4.46 21.37 -12.41
N ILE A 25 3.19 21.02 -12.58
CA ILE A 25 2.35 20.47 -11.51
C ILE A 25 2.45 18.94 -11.57
N LEU A 26 3.15 18.35 -10.60
CA LEU A 26 3.11 16.91 -10.35
C LEU A 26 2.00 16.60 -9.35
N ILE A 27 1.06 15.75 -9.75
CA ILE A 27 -0.02 15.28 -8.87
C ILE A 27 0.27 13.82 -8.54
N ASP A 28 0.64 13.56 -7.29
CA ASP A 28 0.76 12.20 -6.74
C ASP A 28 -0.59 11.70 -6.22
N GLU A 29 -0.76 10.37 -6.13
CA GLU A 29 -2.03 9.69 -5.82
C GLU A 29 -3.24 10.19 -6.64
N ALA A 30 -3.02 10.49 -7.93
CA ALA A 30 -4.03 11.03 -8.83
C ALA A 30 -5.29 10.14 -8.97
N GLY A 31 -5.21 8.84 -8.66
CA GLY A 31 -6.36 7.92 -8.59
C GLY A 31 -7.34 8.25 -7.46
N MET A 32 -6.93 9.03 -6.46
CA MET A 32 -7.79 9.53 -5.38
C MET A 32 -8.42 10.91 -5.68
N THR A 33 -8.16 11.49 -6.85
CA THR A 33 -8.61 12.85 -7.19
C THR A 33 -9.95 12.85 -7.91
N SER A 34 -10.78 13.86 -7.67
CA SER A 34 -12.04 14.00 -8.39
C SER A 34 -11.83 14.53 -9.81
N THR A 35 -12.70 14.12 -10.72
CA THR A 35 -12.73 14.64 -12.10
C THR A 35 -12.82 16.17 -12.15
N ALA A 36 -13.54 16.78 -11.19
CA ALA A 36 -13.71 18.23 -11.09
C ALA A 36 -12.41 18.97 -10.69
N GLN A 37 -11.66 18.43 -9.72
CA GLN A 37 -10.37 19.01 -9.29
C GLN A 37 -9.34 18.97 -10.43
N ILE A 38 -9.22 17.84 -11.13
CA ILE A 38 -8.31 17.69 -12.27
C ILE A 38 -8.69 18.64 -13.40
N LEU A 39 -9.98 18.73 -13.77
CA LEU A 39 -10.45 19.68 -14.78
C LEU A 39 -10.16 21.15 -14.39
N ALA A 40 -10.31 21.51 -13.12
CA ALA A 40 -10.00 22.86 -12.64
C ALA A 40 -8.50 23.17 -12.75
N LEU A 41 -7.62 22.25 -12.31
CA LEU A 41 -6.17 22.42 -12.46
C LEU A 41 -5.75 22.51 -13.94
N MET A 42 -6.31 21.66 -14.81
CA MET A 42 -6.04 21.71 -16.26
C MET A 42 -6.40 23.07 -16.88
N ARG A 43 -7.49 23.71 -16.44
CA ARG A 43 -7.85 25.07 -16.90
C ARG A 43 -6.85 26.13 -16.45
N TYR A 44 -6.37 26.09 -15.21
CA TYR A 44 -5.34 27.02 -14.74
C TYR A 44 -4.01 26.80 -15.45
N ALA A 45 -3.57 25.54 -15.60
CA ALA A 45 -2.33 25.21 -16.29
C ALA A 45 -2.37 25.60 -17.78
N ALA A 46 -3.48 25.33 -18.48
CA ALA A 46 -3.66 25.75 -19.87
C ALA A 46 -3.64 27.28 -20.03
N LYS A 47 -4.22 28.05 -19.10
CA LYS A 47 -4.19 29.52 -19.12
C LYS A 47 -2.76 30.07 -18.91
N ALA A 48 -1.94 29.40 -18.10
CA ALA A 48 -0.57 29.82 -17.80
C ALA A 48 0.48 29.30 -18.79
N GLY A 49 0.19 28.24 -19.56
CA GLY A 49 1.20 27.49 -20.31
C GLY A 49 2.07 26.59 -19.41
N ALA A 50 1.50 26.10 -18.31
CA ALA A 50 2.11 25.13 -17.40
C ALA A 50 1.78 23.69 -17.81
N THR A 51 2.60 22.73 -17.39
CA THR A 51 2.43 21.30 -17.62
C THR A 51 1.86 20.60 -16.39
N ILE A 52 0.96 19.64 -16.60
CA ILE A 52 0.50 18.72 -15.53
C ILE A 52 1.03 17.32 -15.83
N ARG A 53 1.55 16.64 -14.80
CA ARG A 53 1.85 15.21 -14.80
C ARG A 53 1.07 14.54 -13.68
N LEU A 54 0.39 13.45 -14.01
CA LEU A 54 -0.36 12.64 -13.05
C LEU A 54 0.44 11.37 -12.74
N GLN A 55 0.62 11.12 -11.46
CA GLN A 55 1.18 9.89 -10.89
C GLN A 55 0.13 9.30 -9.95
N GLY A 56 0.04 7.98 -9.92
CA GLY A 56 -0.88 7.25 -9.06
C GLY A 56 -1.19 5.90 -9.64
N ASP A 57 -1.95 5.12 -8.89
CA ASP A 57 -2.26 3.74 -9.26
C ASP A 57 -3.73 3.61 -9.67
N THR A 58 -3.98 3.25 -10.93
CA THR A 58 -5.35 3.02 -11.44
C THR A 58 -5.96 1.72 -10.91
N SER A 59 -5.18 0.86 -10.27
CA SER A 59 -5.64 -0.36 -9.60
C SER A 59 -5.97 -0.15 -8.12
N GLN A 60 -5.54 0.95 -7.49
CA GLN A 60 -5.91 1.27 -6.11
C GLN A 60 -7.38 1.71 -6.00
N ILE A 61 -7.87 1.70 -4.75
CA ILE A 61 -9.26 2.02 -4.42
C ILE A 61 -9.54 3.47 -4.86
N ALA A 62 -10.47 3.63 -5.80
CA ALA A 62 -10.87 4.94 -6.28
C ALA A 62 -11.49 5.74 -5.11
N ALA A 63 -11.19 7.04 -5.04
CA ALA A 63 -11.81 7.89 -4.03
C ALA A 63 -13.34 7.89 -4.14
N VAL A 64 -14.00 8.21 -3.02
CA VAL A 64 -15.46 8.37 -2.90
C VAL A 64 -16.04 9.46 -3.84
N SER A 65 -15.17 10.23 -4.51
CA SER A 65 -15.53 11.26 -5.50
C SER A 65 -15.95 10.70 -6.86
N ARG A 66 -16.75 11.48 -7.60
CA ARG A 66 -17.25 11.06 -8.93
C ARG A 66 -16.14 11.00 -9.99
N GLY A 67 -15.92 9.79 -10.50
CA GLY A 67 -15.09 9.49 -11.68
C GLY A 67 -13.62 9.19 -11.36
N ASP A 68 -12.94 8.61 -12.34
CA ASP A 68 -11.54 8.14 -12.25
C ASP A 68 -10.71 8.90 -13.31
N PRO A 69 -10.26 10.14 -13.01
CA PRO A 69 -9.63 11.01 -14.00
C PRO A 69 -8.28 10.46 -14.47
N LEU A 70 -7.54 9.75 -13.60
CA LEU A 70 -6.28 9.11 -13.97
C LEU A 70 -6.51 8.00 -15.01
N ARG A 71 -7.50 7.12 -14.81
CA ARG A 71 -7.87 6.09 -15.81
C ARG A 71 -8.40 6.70 -17.10
N LEU A 72 -9.17 7.79 -17.03
CA LEU A 72 -9.68 8.50 -18.22
C LEU A 72 -8.55 9.12 -19.04
N ILE A 73 -7.62 9.82 -18.40
CA ILE A 73 -6.48 10.46 -19.07
C ILE A 73 -5.52 9.40 -19.61
N SER A 74 -5.22 8.35 -18.85
CA SER A 74 -4.40 7.21 -19.32
C SER A 74 -5.03 6.53 -20.55
N LYS A 75 -6.35 6.31 -20.58
CA LYS A 75 -7.06 5.80 -21.77
C LYS A 75 -7.00 6.76 -22.97
N ALA A 76 -7.01 8.09 -22.74
CA ALA A 76 -7.14 9.09 -23.80
C ALA A 76 -5.81 9.53 -24.43
N ILE A 77 -4.75 9.66 -23.64
CA ILE A 77 -3.42 10.15 -24.10
C ILE A 77 -2.27 9.17 -23.82
N GLY A 78 -2.58 7.99 -23.27
CA GLY A 78 -1.57 7.02 -22.83
C GLY A 78 -0.93 7.38 -21.48
N GLY A 79 0.03 6.55 -21.07
CA GLY A 79 0.79 6.74 -19.84
C GLY A 79 1.93 5.73 -19.74
N VAL A 80 2.84 5.94 -18.79
CA VAL A 80 3.88 4.97 -18.43
C VAL A 80 3.40 4.21 -17.21
N GLU A 81 3.39 2.87 -17.29
CA GLU A 81 2.93 1.98 -16.22
C GLU A 81 4.11 1.25 -15.59
N ILE A 82 4.26 1.36 -14.27
CA ILE A 82 5.29 0.61 -13.51
C ILE A 82 4.67 -0.72 -13.07
N ARG A 83 4.96 -1.79 -13.81
CA ARG A 83 4.40 -3.15 -13.59
C ARG A 83 5.17 -4.03 -12.60
N HIS A 84 6.29 -3.54 -12.07
CA HIS A 84 7.16 -4.35 -11.22
C HIS A 84 7.03 -3.97 -9.75
N ILE A 85 6.18 -4.72 -9.03
CA ILE A 85 6.17 -4.71 -7.57
C ILE A 85 7.48 -5.35 -7.08
N ARG A 86 8.36 -4.56 -6.44
CA ARG A 86 9.65 -5.04 -5.90
C ARG A 86 9.66 -5.18 -4.36
N ARG A 87 8.49 -5.07 -3.73
CA ARG A 87 8.31 -5.01 -2.26
C ARG A 87 8.53 -6.36 -1.58
N GLN A 88 8.00 -7.43 -2.17
CA GLN A 88 8.19 -8.80 -1.68
C GLN A 88 9.63 -9.23 -1.90
N ARG A 89 10.26 -9.81 -0.87
CA ARG A 89 11.64 -10.29 -0.95
C ARG A 89 11.75 -11.58 -1.78
N VAL A 90 10.80 -12.51 -1.60
CA VAL A 90 10.81 -13.83 -2.25
C VAL A 90 10.16 -13.80 -3.63
N GLU A 91 10.76 -14.47 -4.61
CA GLU A 91 10.31 -14.43 -6.01
C GLU A 91 8.92 -15.03 -6.25
N TRP A 92 8.50 -16.06 -5.49
CA TRP A 92 7.15 -16.61 -5.65
C TRP A 92 6.07 -15.64 -5.16
N GLN A 93 6.29 -14.95 -4.03
CA GLN A 93 5.40 -13.90 -3.53
C GLN A 93 5.32 -12.70 -4.48
N ARG A 94 6.45 -12.37 -5.12
CA ARG A 94 6.52 -11.34 -6.18
C ARG A 94 5.67 -11.73 -7.39
N ARG A 95 5.75 -12.98 -7.86
CA ARG A 95 4.90 -13.52 -8.94
C ARG A 95 3.43 -13.51 -8.55
N ALA A 96 3.07 -13.97 -7.35
CA ALA A 96 1.69 -13.89 -6.84
C ALA A 96 1.16 -12.44 -6.78
N SER A 97 2.02 -11.49 -6.42
CA SER A 97 1.68 -10.05 -6.41
C SER A 97 1.45 -9.49 -7.81
N MET A 98 2.23 -9.93 -8.80
CA MET A 98 2.03 -9.57 -10.22
C MET A 98 0.77 -10.20 -10.80
N ASP A 99 0.47 -11.46 -10.44
CA ASP A 99 -0.79 -12.13 -10.81
C ASP A 99 -2.01 -11.40 -10.23
N ALA A 100 -1.95 -10.98 -8.97
CA ALA A 100 -2.99 -10.15 -8.35
C ALA A 100 -3.14 -8.78 -9.07
N GLN A 101 -2.02 -8.17 -9.50
CA GLN A 101 -2.04 -6.88 -10.23
C GLN A 101 -2.68 -7.02 -11.62
N ALA A 102 -2.39 -8.10 -12.35
CA ALA A 102 -3.11 -8.46 -13.57
C ALA A 102 -4.61 -8.67 -13.30
N GLY A 103 -4.91 -9.29 -12.16
CA GLY A 103 -6.27 -9.56 -11.66
C GLY A 103 -6.60 -11.00 -11.43
N ASP A 104 -5.63 -11.88 -11.56
CA ASP A 104 -5.79 -13.31 -11.36
C ASP A 104 -5.74 -13.60 -9.85
N ILE A 105 -6.65 -12.98 -9.08
CA ILE A 105 -6.71 -13.08 -7.60
C ILE A 105 -6.77 -14.55 -7.17
N LEU A 106 -7.54 -15.39 -7.86
CA LEU A 106 -7.55 -16.83 -7.64
C LEU A 106 -6.15 -17.47 -7.76
N LYS A 107 -5.43 -17.16 -8.84
CA LYS A 107 -4.07 -17.67 -9.07
C LYS A 107 -3.09 -17.17 -8.02
N ALA A 108 -3.24 -15.91 -7.61
CA ALA A 108 -2.44 -15.30 -6.55
C ALA A 108 -2.69 -15.99 -5.19
N ILE A 109 -3.95 -16.20 -4.78
CA ILE A 109 -4.28 -16.93 -3.54
C ILE A 109 -3.79 -18.38 -3.62
N GLY A 110 -4.00 -19.06 -4.76
CA GLY A 110 -3.48 -20.41 -5.00
C GLY A 110 -1.96 -20.53 -4.86
N ALA A 111 -1.20 -19.48 -5.21
CA ALA A 111 0.24 -19.45 -4.99
C ALA A 111 0.62 -19.40 -3.48
N TYR A 112 -0.20 -18.78 -2.62
CA TYR A 112 -0.02 -18.87 -1.16
C TYR A 112 -0.49 -20.22 -0.61
N ALA A 113 -1.59 -20.78 -1.15
CA ALA A 113 -2.10 -22.09 -0.75
C ALA A 113 -1.05 -23.20 -0.99
N ASN A 114 -0.44 -23.21 -2.17
CA ASN A 114 0.65 -24.11 -2.55
C ASN A 114 1.94 -23.96 -1.70
N GLN A 115 2.01 -22.96 -0.81
CA GLN A 115 3.12 -22.73 0.10
C GLN A 115 2.69 -22.88 1.58
N GLY A 116 1.46 -23.34 1.85
CA GLY A 116 0.93 -23.51 3.21
C GLY A 116 0.51 -22.20 3.90
N HIS A 117 0.44 -21.09 3.17
CA HIS A 117 0.09 -19.76 3.71
C HIS A 117 -1.40 -19.42 3.60
N VAL A 118 -2.27 -20.42 3.38
CA VAL A 118 -3.72 -20.27 3.43
C VAL A 118 -4.29 -21.22 4.48
N THR A 119 -5.12 -20.70 5.38
CA THR A 119 -5.88 -21.49 6.35
C THR A 119 -7.36 -21.24 6.12
N VAL A 120 -8.13 -22.31 5.91
CA VAL A 120 -9.59 -22.25 5.88
C VAL A 120 -10.09 -22.67 7.25
N ALA A 121 -10.69 -21.73 7.99
CA ALA A 121 -11.35 -21.95 9.26
C ALA A 121 -12.83 -22.27 9.04
N GLY A 122 -13.43 -23.13 9.87
CA GLY A 122 -14.84 -23.51 9.74
C GLY A 122 -15.82 -22.35 9.91
N ASP A 123 -15.52 -21.45 10.84
CA ASP A 123 -16.39 -20.35 11.27
C ASP A 123 -15.60 -19.06 11.59
N ALA A 124 -16.35 -17.97 11.80
CA ALA A 124 -15.82 -16.65 12.10
C ALA A 124 -14.98 -16.56 13.40
N GLY A 125 -15.25 -17.40 14.40
CA GLY A 125 -14.49 -17.52 15.65
C GLY A 125 -13.19 -18.29 15.42
N SER A 126 -13.26 -19.46 14.79
CA SER A 126 -12.07 -20.22 14.36
C SER A 126 -11.13 -19.38 13.47
N ALA A 127 -11.68 -18.49 12.64
CA ALA A 127 -10.88 -17.55 11.83
C ALA A 127 -10.17 -16.47 12.69
N LEU A 128 -10.79 -16.02 13.79
CA LEU A 128 -10.12 -15.14 14.77
C LEU A 128 -9.00 -15.88 15.51
N ASP A 129 -9.23 -17.14 15.91
CA ASP A 129 -8.22 -17.98 16.57
C ASP A 129 -7.03 -18.29 15.66
N ALA A 130 -7.26 -18.64 14.39
CA ALA A 130 -6.20 -18.82 13.40
C ALA A 130 -5.41 -17.52 13.16
N THR A 131 -6.08 -16.37 13.15
CA THR A 131 -5.42 -15.06 13.03
C THR A 131 -4.58 -14.73 14.27
N ALA A 132 -5.09 -15.01 15.46
CA ALA A 132 -4.35 -14.90 16.72
C ALA A 132 -3.11 -15.80 16.75
N ALA A 133 -3.24 -17.05 16.26
CA ALA A 133 -2.12 -17.97 16.13
C ALA A 133 -1.04 -17.46 15.17
N ALA A 134 -1.41 -16.98 13.98
CA ALA A 134 -0.47 -16.38 13.02
C ALA A 134 0.23 -15.13 13.60
N PHE A 135 -0.51 -14.27 14.31
CA PHE A 135 0.07 -13.11 15.00
C PHE A 135 1.07 -13.51 16.09
N ARG A 136 0.79 -14.58 16.83
CA ARG A 136 1.69 -15.17 17.84
C ARG A 136 2.96 -15.76 17.20
N GLN A 137 2.81 -16.48 16.08
CA GLN A 137 3.95 -16.98 15.27
C GLN A 137 4.80 -15.86 14.67
N ALA A 138 4.24 -14.66 14.49
CA ALA A 138 4.95 -13.44 14.11
C ALA A 138 5.58 -12.67 15.29
N GLY A 139 5.52 -13.18 16.52
CA GLY A 139 6.03 -12.46 17.70
C GLY A 139 5.29 -11.13 17.96
N GLY A 140 4.09 -10.97 17.40
CA GLY A 140 3.34 -9.72 17.38
C GLY A 140 3.82 -8.67 16.36
N ASP A 141 4.82 -8.96 15.52
CA ASP A 141 5.19 -8.13 14.35
C ASP A 141 4.42 -8.56 13.09
N ALA A 142 3.10 -8.58 13.20
CA ALA A 142 2.18 -8.68 12.07
C ALA A 142 1.06 -7.64 12.19
N HIS A 143 0.47 -7.26 11.06
CA HIS A 143 -0.76 -6.47 11.02
C HIS A 143 -1.85 -7.23 10.28
N ALA A 144 -3.04 -7.31 10.87
CA ALA A 144 -4.19 -7.93 10.25
C ALA A 144 -4.92 -6.94 9.32
N ILE A 145 -5.46 -7.46 8.21
CA ILE A 145 -6.21 -6.70 7.21
C ILE A 145 -7.57 -7.39 7.01
N ALA A 146 -8.65 -6.62 7.14
CA ALA A 146 -10.00 -7.08 6.85
C ALA A 146 -10.77 -6.02 6.03
N SER A 147 -11.94 -6.40 5.52
CA SER A 147 -12.75 -5.54 4.64
C SER A 147 -13.63 -4.53 5.42
N THR A 148 -14.20 -4.91 6.57
CA THR A 148 -15.18 -4.09 7.31
C THR A 148 -14.62 -3.53 8.63
N ASN A 149 -15.14 -2.37 9.06
CA ASN A 149 -14.77 -1.77 10.35
C ASN A 149 -15.15 -2.66 11.54
N GLN A 150 -16.28 -3.38 11.46
CA GLN A 150 -16.71 -4.34 12.48
C GLN A 150 -15.68 -5.45 12.65
N ARG A 151 -15.28 -6.12 11.55
CA ARG A 151 -14.29 -7.20 11.62
C ARG A 151 -12.93 -6.70 12.10
N VAL A 152 -12.56 -5.47 11.74
CA VAL A 152 -11.38 -4.79 12.26
C VAL A 152 -11.48 -4.53 13.77
N ALA A 153 -12.66 -4.22 14.33
CA ALA A 153 -12.84 -4.02 15.77
C ALA A 153 -12.73 -5.36 16.54
N GLU A 154 -13.36 -6.42 16.04
CA GLU A 154 -13.24 -7.80 16.57
C GLU A 154 -11.77 -8.25 16.59
N LEU A 155 -11.07 -8.12 15.46
CA LEU A 155 -9.65 -8.46 15.32
C LEU A 155 -8.77 -7.62 16.24
N ASN A 156 -9.01 -6.32 16.36
CA ASN A 156 -8.22 -5.47 17.27
C ASN A 156 -8.38 -5.88 18.73
N THR A 157 -9.61 -6.19 19.16
CA THR A 157 -9.87 -6.70 20.51
C THR A 157 -9.11 -7.99 20.76
N ARG A 158 -9.22 -8.98 19.85
CA ARG A 158 -8.54 -10.27 20.03
C ARG A 158 -7.02 -10.15 19.95
N LEU A 159 -6.48 -9.44 18.96
CA LEU A 159 -5.03 -9.28 18.82
C LEU A 159 -4.40 -8.45 19.96
N ARG A 160 -5.13 -7.51 20.57
CA ARG A 160 -4.69 -6.83 21.79
C ARG A 160 -4.63 -7.77 22.99
N GLN A 161 -5.61 -8.67 23.14
CA GLN A 161 -5.60 -9.70 24.19
C GLN A 161 -4.39 -10.63 24.02
N GLU A 162 -4.13 -11.11 22.80
CA GLU A 162 -2.94 -11.92 22.48
C GLU A 162 -1.64 -11.15 22.74
N ALA A 163 -1.54 -9.87 22.33
CA ALA A 163 -0.37 -9.02 22.62
C ALA A 163 -0.15 -8.85 24.14
N SER A 164 -1.21 -8.75 24.94
CA SER A 164 -1.10 -8.75 26.40
C SER A 164 -0.65 -10.10 26.96
N ALA A 165 -1.17 -11.22 26.44
CA ALA A 165 -0.79 -12.56 26.86
C ALA A 165 0.68 -12.89 26.51
N MET A 166 1.18 -12.34 25.40
CA MET A 166 2.58 -12.42 24.97
C MET A 166 3.53 -11.47 25.74
N GLY A 167 3.01 -10.64 26.64
CA GLY A 167 3.82 -9.67 27.39
C GLY A 167 4.29 -8.45 26.57
N LEU A 168 3.76 -8.25 25.35
CA LEU A 168 4.06 -7.08 24.51
C LEU A 168 3.43 -5.80 25.07
N LEU A 169 2.37 -5.93 25.88
CA LEU A 169 1.75 -4.82 26.61
C LEU A 169 2.21 -4.80 28.06
N HIS A 170 2.81 -3.69 28.48
CA HIS A 170 3.45 -3.55 29.77
C HIS A 170 3.00 -2.30 30.53
N GLY A 171 3.26 -2.29 31.84
CA GLY A 171 2.86 -1.20 32.72
C GLY A 171 1.33 -1.08 32.92
N PRO A 172 0.89 0.02 33.55
CA PRO A 172 -0.50 0.24 33.91
C PRO A 172 -1.37 0.62 32.71
N GLU A 173 -2.68 0.43 32.86
CA GLU A 173 -3.69 0.84 31.88
C GLU A 173 -4.30 2.19 32.25
N ILE A 174 -4.65 2.97 31.22
CA ILE A 174 -5.52 4.14 31.32
C ILE A 174 -6.62 4.02 30.26
N ILE A 175 -7.86 4.34 30.61
CA ILE A 175 -8.96 4.38 29.65
C ILE A 175 -9.15 5.83 29.22
N ILE A 176 -9.32 6.05 27.91
CA ILE A 176 -9.71 7.33 27.33
C ILE A 176 -10.98 7.17 26.49
N LYS A 177 -11.78 8.22 26.38
CA LYS A 177 -12.94 8.24 25.46
C LYS A 177 -12.53 8.60 24.04
N ALA A 178 -12.80 7.72 23.09
CA ALA A 178 -12.52 7.93 21.66
C ALA A 178 -13.65 7.38 20.78
N ILE A 179 -13.85 7.96 19.60
CA ILE A 179 -14.79 7.46 18.59
C ILE A 179 -14.06 6.44 17.70
N PRO A 180 -14.53 5.19 17.56
CA PRO A 180 -13.90 4.23 16.64
C PRO A 180 -14.09 4.67 15.18
N ARG A 181 -13.22 4.22 14.27
CA ARG A 181 -13.28 4.69 12.87
C ARG A 181 -14.53 4.15 12.17
N GLY A 182 -15.40 5.08 11.77
CA GLY A 182 -16.71 4.75 11.19
C GLY A 182 -17.83 4.58 12.21
N GLY A 183 -17.56 4.78 13.51
CA GLY A 183 -18.59 4.95 14.53
C GLY A 183 -19.00 6.42 14.69
N GLU A 184 -20.14 6.63 15.36
CA GLU A 184 -20.68 7.96 15.68
C GLU A 184 -20.57 8.33 17.17
N LYS A 185 -20.49 7.31 18.03
CA LYS A 185 -20.48 7.44 19.49
C LYS A 185 -19.07 7.28 20.05
N SER A 186 -18.82 7.89 21.20
CA SER A 186 -17.54 7.76 21.90
C SER A 186 -17.57 6.53 22.81
N GLU A 187 -16.56 5.68 22.69
CA GLU A 187 -16.38 4.41 23.38
C GLU A 187 -15.13 4.44 24.27
N ASP A 188 -14.97 3.44 25.13
CA ASP A 188 -13.78 3.30 25.97
C ASP A 188 -12.63 2.68 25.18
N LEU A 189 -11.55 3.46 25.03
CA LEU A 189 -10.30 3.04 24.41
C LEU A 189 -9.25 2.82 25.52
N PRO A 190 -9.04 1.57 25.98
CA PRO A 190 -8.00 1.26 26.95
C PRO A 190 -6.62 1.35 26.31
N LEU A 191 -5.66 2.01 26.97
CA LEU A 191 -4.30 2.23 26.51
C LEU A 191 -3.28 1.71 27.53
N ARG A 192 -2.31 0.93 27.06
CA ARG A 192 -1.12 0.46 27.80
C ARG A 192 0.13 0.73 26.97
N ALA A 193 1.30 0.71 27.62
CA ALA A 193 2.55 0.82 26.86
C ALA A 193 2.73 -0.44 26.00
N GLY A 194 3.06 -0.23 24.73
CA GLY A 194 3.06 -1.23 23.65
C GLY A 194 1.85 -1.12 22.69
N ASP A 195 0.76 -0.42 23.06
CA ASP A 195 -0.43 -0.33 22.20
C ASP A 195 -0.16 0.49 20.93
N ARG A 196 -0.71 0.01 19.80
CA ARG A 196 -0.64 0.66 18.49
C ARG A 196 -2.00 1.25 18.16
N LEU A 197 -2.05 2.53 17.77
CA LEU A 197 -3.30 3.23 17.44
C LEU A 197 -3.27 3.79 16.02
N ILE A 198 -4.45 3.97 15.42
CA ILE A 198 -4.64 4.63 14.13
C ILE A 198 -5.71 5.73 14.23
N LEU A 199 -5.37 6.91 13.73
CA LEU A 199 -6.20 8.11 13.81
C LEU A 199 -7.22 8.19 12.67
N GLY A 200 -8.41 8.69 12.97
CA GLY A 200 -9.46 9.05 12.02
C GLY A 200 -9.54 10.57 11.85
N GLY A 201 -9.43 11.04 10.61
CA GLY A 201 -9.48 12.47 10.31
C GLY A 201 -8.25 13.25 10.78
N GLU A 202 -8.38 14.57 10.85
CA GLU A 202 -7.30 15.47 11.27
C GLU A 202 -7.32 15.70 12.79
N VAL A 203 -6.15 15.62 13.41
CA VAL A 203 -5.98 15.58 14.87
C VAL A 203 -4.82 16.49 15.28
N ARG A 204 -4.91 17.16 16.43
CA ARG A 204 -3.80 17.96 16.98
C ARG A 204 -3.35 17.46 18.35
N ILE A 205 -2.16 16.87 18.42
CA ILE A 205 -1.57 16.28 19.64
C ILE A 205 -0.23 16.98 19.90
N GLY A 206 -0.03 17.51 21.12
CA GLY A 206 1.24 18.13 21.52
C GLY A 206 1.68 19.31 20.64
N GLY A 207 0.75 20.01 20.00
CA GLY A 207 1.02 21.07 19.03
C GLY A 207 1.17 20.60 17.58
N ILE A 208 1.48 19.32 17.33
CA ILE A 208 1.66 18.71 16.01
C ILE A 208 0.30 18.42 15.35
N ARG A 209 0.19 18.73 14.05
CA ARG A 209 -0.99 18.47 13.21
C ARG A 209 -0.82 17.13 12.49
N LEU A 210 -1.63 16.15 12.84
CA LEU A 210 -1.60 14.78 12.32
C LEU A 210 -2.72 14.57 11.31
N ARG A 211 -2.48 13.69 10.33
CA ARG A 211 -3.42 13.42 9.23
C ARG A 211 -4.27 12.18 9.50
N ASN A 212 -5.33 12.02 8.72
CA ASN A 212 -6.13 10.80 8.71
C ASN A 212 -5.23 9.58 8.43
N ALA A 213 -5.51 8.46 9.10
CA ALA A 213 -4.73 7.23 9.04
C ALA A 213 -3.26 7.32 9.49
N THR A 214 -2.83 8.42 10.13
CA THR A 214 -1.57 8.44 10.89
C THR A 214 -1.63 7.36 11.99
N ARG A 215 -0.55 6.58 12.12
CA ARG A 215 -0.38 5.58 13.16
C ARG A 215 0.54 6.13 14.24
N ILE A 216 0.23 5.83 15.50
CA ILE A 216 0.99 6.25 16.68
C ILE A 216 1.14 5.06 17.63
N SER A 217 2.22 5.04 18.40
CA SER A 217 2.46 3.99 19.40
C SER A 217 2.38 4.59 20.80
N VAL A 218 1.74 3.90 21.74
CA VAL A 218 1.77 4.25 23.16
C VAL A 218 3.02 3.62 23.76
N ILE A 219 3.95 4.44 24.24
CA ILE A 219 5.23 3.97 24.82
C ILE A 219 5.27 4.12 26.35
N GLY A 220 4.31 4.81 26.94
CA GLY A 220 4.22 4.99 28.39
C GLY A 220 2.84 5.48 28.83
N VAL A 221 2.41 5.06 30.02
CA VAL A 221 1.13 5.46 30.62
C VAL A 221 1.36 5.82 32.08
N MET A 222 0.80 6.93 32.53
CA MET A 222 0.90 7.45 33.89
C MET A 222 -0.50 7.76 34.44
N PRO A 223 -1.21 6.77 35.02
CA PRO A 223 -2.61 6.94 35.43
C PRO A 223 -2.79 8.04 36.49
N ASN A 224 -1.91 8.06 37.50
CA ASN A 224 -1.99 8.99 38.63
C ASN A 224 -1.92 10.46 38.20
N SER A 225 -1.11 10.77 37.18
CA SER A 225 -1.01 12.12 36.61
C SER A 225 -1.91 12.34 35.38
N ARG A 226 -2.72 11.33 35.00
CA ARG A 226 -3.55 11.28 33.79
C ARG A 226 -2.77 11.69 32.54
N ARG A 227 -1.61 11.05 32.30
CA ARG A 227 -0.75 11.32 31.15
C ARG A 227 -0.43 10.05 30.35
N VAL A 228 -0.19 10.26 29.06
CA VAL A 228 0.21 9.24 28.08
C VAL A 228 1.44 9.74 27.34
N VAL A 229 2.41 8.86 27.11
CA VAL A 229 3.57 9.11 26.25
C VAL A 229 3.32 8.41 24.92
N LEU A 230 3.28 9.19 23.85
CA LEU A 230 3.04 8.74 22.49
C LEU A 230 4.33 8.87 21.68
N ASP A 231 4.67 7.85 20.90
CA ASP A 231 5.63 7.95 19.81
C ASP A 231 4.88 8.22 18.49
N ILE A 232 5.29 9.31 17.83
CA ILE A 232 4.72 9.80 16.58
C ILE A 232 5.86 9.97 15.58
N GLY A 233 6.16 8.91 14.83
CA GLY A 233 7.19 8.91 13.80
C GLY A 233 8.63 9.06 14.35
N GLY A 234 8.89 8.56 15.56
CA GLY A 234 10.16 8.70 16.27
C GLY A 234 10.21 9.87 17.26
N GLN A 235 9.22 10.78 17.24
CA GLN A 235 9.11 11.86 18.20
C GLN A 235 8.23 11.44 19.38
N GLN A 236 8.83 11.42 20.58
CA GLN A 236 8.11 11.14 21.83
C GLN A 236 7.42 12.40 22.37
N ILE A 237 6.14 12.29 22.72
CA ILE A 237 5.30 13.40 23.18
C ILE A 237 4.52 12.99 24.43
N LEU A 238 4.69 13.75 25.51
CA LEU A 238 3.91 13.60 26.74
C LEU A 238 2.63 14.45 26.66
N VAL A 239 1.46 13.81 26.66
CA VAL A 239 0.15 14.48 26.65
C VAL A 239 -0.69 14.11 27.87
N LYS A 240 -1.62 14.99 28.26
CA LYS A 240 -2.66 14.65 29.24
C LYS A 240 -3.74 13.82 28.55
N SER A 241 -4.31 12.82 29.22
CA SER A 241 -5.33 11.95 28.63
C SER A 241 -6.56 12.74 28.17
N GLY A 242 -7.07 13.68 28.98
CA GLY A 242 -8.20 14.52 28.60
C GLY A 242 -7.93 15.47 27.43
N ASP A 243 -6.68 15.86 27.18
CA ASP A 243 -6.32 16.65 26.01
C ASP A 243 -6.18 15.78 24.76
N LEU A 244 -5.78 14.51 24.93
CA LEU A 244 -5.81 13.49 23.88
C LEU A 244 -7.25 13.13 23.49
N GLU A 245 -8.17 12.98 24.46
CA GLU A 245 -9.60 12.80 24.22
C GLU A 245 -10.19 13.95 23.38
N ARG A 246 -9.80 15.20 23.65
CA ARG A 246 -10.27 16.39 22.93
C ARG A 246 -9.41 16.78 21.72
N ALA A 247 -8.53 15.90 21.25
CA ALA A 247 -7.58 16.21 20.16
C ALA A 247 -8.22 16.26 18.76
N GLY A 248 -9.51 15.91 18.63
CA GLY A 248 -10.27 16.01 17.39
C GLY A 248 -10.55 17.45 16.96
N ALA A 249 -10.88 17.63 15.68
CA ALA A 249 -11.16 18.94 15.11
C ALA A 249 -12.25 19.70 15.90
N GLY A 250 -11.95 20.95 16.28
CA GLY A 250 -12.86 21.80 17.07
C GLY A 250 -13.04 21.36 18.53
N GLY A 251 -12.12 20.57 19.11
CA GLY A 251 -12.22 20.07 20.48
C GLY A 251 -13.17 18.89 20.65
N ARG A 252 -13.63 18.29 19.53
CA ARG A 252 -14.45 17.07 19.52
C ARG A 252 -13.65 15.87 20.04
N PRO A 253 -14.33 14.80 20.49
CA PRO A 253 -13.69 13.53 20.79
C PRO A 253 -12.79 13.07 19.64
N LEU A 254 -11.60 12.59 19.99
CA LEU A 254 -10.65 11.99 19.07
C LEU A 254 -11.29 10.78 18.38
N ILE A 255 -11.20 10.73 17.05
CA ILE A 255 -11.51 9.50 16.31
C ILE A 255 -10.23 8.66 16.30
N ALA A 256 -10.21 7.57 17.06
CA ALA A 256 -9.06 6.68 17.16
C ALA A 256 -9.50 5.28 17.58
N GLN A 257 -8.70 4.29 17.20
CA GLN A 257 -8.85 2.90 17.61
C GLN A 257 -7.49 2.20 17.59
N HIS A 258 -7.44 0.99 18.15
CA HIS A 258 -6.30 0.10 18.00
C HIS A 258 -5.99 -0.23 16.52
N ALA A 259 -4.71 -0.53 16.25
CA ALA A 259 -4.16 -0.70 14.91
C ALA A 259 -3.42 -2.04 14.70
N TYR A 260 -3.70 -3.05 15.52
CA TYR A 260 -3.29 -4.44 15.25
C TYR A 260 -3.97 -4.98 13.99
N ALA A 261 -5.23 -4.56 13.78
CA ALA A 261 -5.99 -4.77 12.56
C ALA A 261 -6.43 -3.44 11.94
N ILE A 262 -6.50 -3.39 10.61
CA ILE A 262 -6.92 -2.22 9.83
C ILE A 262 -7.70 -2.65 8.58
N THR A 263 -8.44 -1.73 7.96
CA THR A 263 -9.06 -2.01 6.66
C THR A 263 -8.04 -1.96 5.52
N ALA A 264 -8.31 -2.65 4.41
CA ALA A 264 -7.48 -2.57 3.19
C ALA A 264 -7.26 -1.10 2.74
N HIS A 265 -8.31 -0.26 2.78
CA HIS A 265 -8.18 1.17 2.50
C HIS A 265 -7.27 1.89 3.52
N ALA A 266 -7.32 1.56 4.81
CA ALA A 266 -6.44 2.15 5.83
C ALA A 266 -5.00 1.60 5.79
N SER A 267 -4.73 0.57 4.96
CA SER A 267 -3.40 -0.01 4.72
C SER A 267 -2.72 0.53 3.45
N GLN A 268 -3.41 1.35 2.65
CA GLN A 268 -2.86 2.01 1.46
C GLN A 268 -1.54 2.77 1.77
N GLY A 269 -0.60 2.74 0.82
CA GLY A 269 0.78 3.24 0.98
C GLY A 269 1.67 2.43 1.94
N ALA A 270 1.12 1.86 3.02
CA ALA A 270 1.87 1.20 4.07
C ALA A 270 2.49 -0.15 3.65
N THR A 271 3.48 -0.58 4.43
CA THR A 271 4.30 -1.77 4.23
C THR A 271 4.66 -2.36 5.60
N TRP A 272 4.61 -3.68 5.76
CA TRP A 272 5.04 -4.40 6.96
C TRP A 272 5.85 -5.63 6.60
N SER A 273 6.64 -6.15 7.55
CA SER A 273 7.35 -7.43 7.41
C SER A 273 6.35 -8.55 7.12
N ARG A 274 5.36 -8.71 8.01
CA ARG A 274 4.30 -9.72 7.92
C ARG A 274 2.90 -9.10 7.97
N THR A 275 1.97 -9.67 7.21
CA THR A 275 0.55 -9.31 7.26
C THR A 275 -0.35 -10.53 7.27
N ILE A 276 -1.49 -10.44 7.94
CA ILE A 276 -2.50 -11.50 7.96
C ILE A 276 -3.76 -10.95 7.30
N TRP A 277 -4.28 -11.58 6.26
CA TRP A 277 -5.44 -11.11 5.53
C TRP A 277 -6.65 -12.00 5.79
N LEU A 278 -7.76 -11.40 6.20
CA LEU A 278 -9.06 -12.05 6.34
C LEU A 278 -9.96 -11.59 5.17
N PRO A 279 -9.90 -12.28 4.02
CA PRO A 279 -10.82 -12.03 2.91
C PRO A 279 -12.28 -12.25 3.31
N SER A 280 -13.18 -11.45 2.73
CA SER A 280 -14.62 -11.77 2.71
C SER A 280 -15.24 -11.44 1.34
N HIS A 281 -15.94 -10.31 1.20
CA HIS A 281 -16.60 -9.87 -0.03
C HIS A 281 -15.99 -8.58 -0.58
N GLU A 282 -14.66 -8.53 -0.66
CA GLU A 282 -13.95 -7.35 -1.16
C GLU A 282 -13.71 -7.42 -2.67
N ASP A 283 -13.54 -6.25 -3.30
CA ASP A 283 -13.29 -6.17 -4.74
C ASP A 283 -11.83 -6.52 -5.10
N LYS A 284 -11.57 -6.81 -6.39
CA LYS A 284 -10.23 -7.03 -6.95
C LYS A 284 -9.19 -6.02 -6.45
N ARG A 285 -9.57 -4.75 -6.26
CA ARG A 285 -8.67 -3.66 -5.82
C ARG A 285 -8.31 -3.78 -4.34
N SER A 286 -9.29 -4.02 -3.48
CA SER A 286 -9.08 -4.22 -2.04
C SER A 286 -8.23 -5.47 -1.78
N ALA A 287 -8.52 -6.57 -2.47
CA ALA A 287 -7.73 -7.80 -2.43
C ALA A 287 -6.27 -7.54 -2.88
N LEU A 288 -6.06 -6.88 -4.02
CA LEU A 288 -4.72 -6.47 -4.48
C LEU A 288 -3.98 -5.61 -3.44
N VAL A 289 -4.66 -4.65 -2.82
CA VAL A 289 -4.06 -3.83 -1.76
C VAL A 289 -3.65 -4.71 -0.59
N ALA A 290 -4.55 -5.52 -0.04
CA ALA A 290 -4.28 -6.42 1.09
C ALA A 290 -3.09 -7.36 0.81
N MET A 291 -3.11 -8.06 -0.34
CA MET A 291 -2.07 -9.01 -0.73
C MET A 291 -0.69 -8.35 -0.89
N THR A 292 -0.61 -7.06 -1.22
CA THR A 292 0.65 -6.35 -1.51
C THR A 292 1.23 -5.55 -0.33
N ARG A 293 0.68 -5.70 0.89
CA ARG A 293 1.16 -4.96 2.07
C ARG A 293 2.42 -5.53 2.73
N HIS A 294 2.73 -6.81 2.55
CA HIS A 294 3.89 -7.47 3.16
C HIS A 294 5.20 -7.30 2.37
N THR A 295 6.35 -7.49 3.02
CA THR A 295 7.66 -7.74 2.38
C THR A 295 8.12 -9.19 2.48
N ASP A 296 7.79 -9.87 3.58
CA ASP A 296 8.40 -11.16 3.93
C ASP A 296 7.39 -12.31 3.95
N GLN A 297 6.19 -12.08 4.49
CA GLN A 297 5.15 -13.11 4.61
C GLN A 297 3.74 -12.51 4.60
N LEU A 298 2.83 -13.18 3.90
CA LEU A 298 1.40 -12.98 3.97
C LEU A 298 0.76 -14.32 4.32
N ASP A 299 -0.07 -14.34 5.36
CA ASP A 299 -0.92 -15.47 5.70
C ASP A 299 -2.37 -15.09 5.44
N ILE A 300 -3.14 -15.97 4.79
CA ILE A 300 -4.53 -15.71 4.36
C ILE A 300 -5.45 -16.63 5.16
N ILE A 301 -6.35 -16.05 5.94
CA ILE A 301 -7.28 -16.78 6.82
C ILE A 301 -8.71 -16.61 6.28
N ILE A 302 -9.23 -17.66 5.65
CA ILE A 302 -10.57 -17.68 5.07
C ILE A 302 -11.56 -18.22 6.11
N ASP A 303 -12.64 -17.50 6.35
CA ASP A 303 -13.80 -17.97 7.10
C ASP A 303 -14.77 -18.70 6.16
N LYS A 304 -14.85 -20.03 6.28
CA LYS A 304 -15.68 -20.90 5.44
C LYS A 304 -17.16 -20.55 5.54
N SER A 305 -17.66 -20.23 6.73
CA SER A 305 -19.06 -19.83 6.97
C SER A 305 -19.46 -18.57 6.19
N GLY A 306 -18.51 -17.65 5.98
CA GLY A 306 -18.69 -16.44 5.17
C GLY A 306 -18.55 -16.63 3.66
N VAL A 307 -18.18 -17.82 3.16
CA VAL A 307 -18.01 -18.06 1.71
C VAL A 307 -19.35 -18.52 1.11
N PRO A 308 -19.94 -17.77 0.17
CA PRO A 308 -21.26 -18.09 -0.37
C PRO A 308 -21.29 -19.53 -0.91
N ARG A 309 -22.28 -20.31 -0.48
CA ARG A 309 -22.56 -21.62 -1.07
C ARG A 309 -23.09 -21.36 -2.50
N PRO A 310 -22.57 -22.04 -3.54
CA PRO A 310 -23.21 -22.01 -4.85
C PRO A 310 -24.65 -22.48 -4.68
N VAL A 311 -25.62 -21.71 -5.19
CA VAL A 311 -26.99 -22.21 -5.33
C VAL A 311 -26.97 -23.20 -6.49
N GLU A 312 -26.66 -24.46 -6.19
CA GLU A 312 -27.02 -25.54 -7.09
C GLU A 312 -28.54 -25.55 -7.23
N ASN A 313 -29.03 -25.84 -8.44
CA ASN A 313 -30.46 -26.06 -8.68
C ASN A 313 -30.89 -27.43 -8.13
N SER A 314 -30.68 -27.65 -6.83
CA SER A 314 -31.13 -28.81 -6.09
C SER A 314 -32.55 -28.57 -5.57
N LEU A 315 -33.51 -28.61 -6.49
CA LEU A 315 -34.82 -29.22 -6.20
C LEU A 315 -34.64 -30.74 -6.00
N ALA A 316 -33.76 -31.11 -5.06
CA ALA A 316 -33.60 -32.45 -4.56
C ALA A 316 -34.71 -32.67 -3.54
N VAL A 317 -35.91 -32.97 -4.05
CA VAL A 317 -37.03 -33.44 -3.25
C VAL A 317 -36.71 -34.86 -2.78
N GLY A 318 -35.83 -34.95 -1.78
CA GLY A 318 -35.62 -36.15 -0.99
C GLY A 318 -36.84 -36.38 -0.10
N ASN A 319 -37.26 -37.63 0.04
CA ASN A 319 -38.55 -37.98 0.65
C ASN A 319 -38.60 -37.81 2.19
N ASN A 320 -37.62 -37.15 2.80
CA ASN A 320 -37.47 -36.93 4.24
C ASN A 320 -37.13 -35.46 4.54
N GLY A 321 -38.16 -34.61 4.64
CA GLY A 321 -38.10 -33.30 5.31
C GLY A 321 -37.31 -32.18 4.61
N MET A 322 -37.73 -30.93 4.86
CA MET A 322 -36.82 -29.79 4.72
C MET A 322 -35.83 -29.86 5.90
N ALA A 323 -34.58 -30.20 5.61
CA ALA A 323 -33.48 -29.82 6.50
C ALA A 323 -33.25 -28.31 6.36
N ASP A 324 -33.08 -27.61 7.47
CA ASP A 324 -32.76 -26.18 7.45
C ASP A 324 -31.38 -25.99 6.79
N PRO A 325 -31.22 -25.15 5.76
CA PRO A 325 -29.97 -25.03 5.02
C PRO A 325 -28.81 -24.43 5.81
N GLU A 326 -29.06 -23.97 7.04
CA GLU A 326 -28.03 -23.51 8.00
C GLU A 326 -27.38 -24.68 8.78
N ASP A 327 -28.05 -25.84 8.90
CA ASP A 327 -27.61 -26.99 9.71
C ASP A 327 -26.89 -28.10 8.91
N SER A 328 -26.73 -27.96 7.58
CA SER A 328 -25.88 -28.89 6.83
C SER A 328 -24.40 -28.51 6.96
N ASP A 329 -23.59 -29.46 7.42
CA ASP A 329 -22.14 -29.38 7.33
C ASP A 329 -21.73 -29.04 5.88
N ASP A 330 -20.89 -28.02 5.73
CA ASP A 330 -20.41 -27.60 4.43
C ASP A 330 -19.30 -28.57 3.99
N ASP A 331 -19.64 -29.58 3.20
CA ASP A 331 -18.71 -30.61 2.74
C ASP A 331 -17.62 -30.12 1.76
N ARG A 332 -17.64 -28.84 1.34
CA ARG A 332 -16.66 -28.31 0.39
C ARG A 332 -15.23 -28.45 0.89
N SER A 333 -14.36 -28.90 0.00
CA SER A 333 -12.92 -28.97 0.20
C SER A 333 -12.28 -27.58 0.34
N THR A 334 -11.11 -27.54 0.95
CA THR A 334 -10.27 -26.33 1.06
C THR A 334 -10.05 -25.65 -0.28
N ASP A 335 -9.81 -26.43 -1.34
CA ASP A 335 -9.53 -25.92 -2.68
C ASP A 335 -10.77 -25.30 -3.35
N GLU A 336 -11.96 -25.90 -3.20
CA GLU A 336 -13.22 -25.34 -3.71
C GLU A 336 -13.61 -24.03 -3.02
N ILE A 337 -13.28 -23.91 -1.73
CA ILE A 337 -13.50 -22.69 -0.94
C ILE A 337 -12.55 -21.58 -1.41
N ILE A 338 -11.26 -21.90 -1.57
CA ILE A 338 -10.26 -20.99 -2.17
C ILE A 338 -10.69 -20.56 -3.58
N GLU A 339 -11.21 -21.49 -4.38
CA GLU A 339 -11.68 -21.22 -5.73
C GLU A 339 -12.88 -20.27 -5.73
N THR A 340 -13.85 -20.51 -4.84
CA THR A 340 -15.04 -19.67 -4.68
C THR A 340 -14.68 -18.25 -4.26
N VAL A 341 -13.81 -18.10 -3.25
CA VAL A 341 -13.30 -16.79 -2.78
C VAL A 341 -12.56 -16.08 -3.91
N GLY A 342 -11.59 -16.73 -4.55
CA GLY A 342 -10.81 -16.14 -5.65
C GLY A 342 -11.68 -15.70 -6.83
N LYS A 343 -12.64 -16.52 -7.26
CA LYS A 343 -13.60 -16.18 -8.33
C LYS A 343 -14.54 -15.03 -7.94
N SER A 344 -14.94 -14.93 -6.68
CA SER A 344 -15.80 -13.84 -6.20
C SER A 344 -15.10 -12.48 -6.31
N MET A 345 -13.83 -12.41 -5.91
CA MET A 345 -13.02 -11.18 -5.92
C MET A 345 -12.57 -10.75 -7.32
N GLN A 346 -12.57 -11.68 -8.29
CA GLN A 346 -12.30 -11.37 -9.69
C GLN A 346 -13.44 -10.59 -10.38
N ARG A 347 -14.64 -10.53 -9.79
CA ARG A 347 -15.78 -9.81 -10.37
C ARG A 347 -15.55 -8.30 -10.26
N ASP A 348 -15.59 -7.61 -11.39
CA ASP A 348 -15.41 -6.15 -11.46
C ASP A 348 -16.69 -5.43 -10.98
N THR A 349 -16.86 -5.31 -9.66
CA THR A 349 -18.02 -4.69 -9.00
C THR A 349 -18.00 -3.16 -9.14
N ARG A 350 -18.19 -2.67 -10.37
CA ARG A 350 -18.18 -1.24 -10.70
C ARG A 350 -19.53 -0.74 -11.21
N PRO A 351 -19.97 0.46 -10.81
CA PRO A 351 -20.85 1.27 -11.65
C PRO A 351 -20.13 1.53 -12.98
N ARG A 352 -20.72 1.12 -14.10
CA ARG A 352 -20.13 1.36 -15.43
C ARG A 352 -20.14 2.86 -15.72
N ASN A 353 -18.98 3.45 -16.00
CA ASN A 353 -18.93 4.82 -16.51
C ASN A 353 -19.63 4.86 -17.89
N ALA A 354 -20.20 6.01 -18.27
CA ALA A 354 -20.84 6.16 -19.59
C ALA A 354 -19.92 5.76 -20.76
N LEU A 355 -18.60 6.00 -20.65
CA LEU A 355 -17.59 5.57 -21.63
C LEU A 355 -17.37 4.04 -21.69
N ASP A 356 -17.63 3.32 -20.60
CA ASP A 356 -17.59 1.86 -20.57
C ASP A 356 -18.89 1.24 -21.14
N ILE A 357 -19.96 2.05 -21.34
CA ILE A 357 -21.20 1.69 -22.07
C ILE A 357 -21.09 2.08 -23.56
N ILE A 358 -20.51 3.24 -23.87
CA ILE A 358 -20.41 3.82 -25.22
C ILE A 358 -19.36 3.11 -26.10
N GLY A 359 -18.51 2.25 -25.52
CA GLY A 359 -17.70 1.30 -26.28
C GLY A 359 -16.76 1.96 -27.29
N MET A 360 -15.74 2.68 -26.81
CA MET A 360 -14.71 3.20 -27.72
C MET A 360 -14.07 2.07 -28.54
N PRO A 361 -13.91 2.25 -29.86
CA PRO A 361 -13.37 1.20 -30.73
C PRO A 361 -11.95 0.84 -30.30
N LYS A 362 -11.71 -0.44 -30.04
CA LYS A 362 -10.36 -0.97 -29.80
C LYS A 362 -9.52 -0.72 -31.05
N GLY A 363 -8.34 -0.13 -30.86
CA GLY A 363 -7.55 0.45 -31.96
C GLY A 363 -7.20 -0.55 -33.06
N GLY A 364 -7.36 -0.13 -34.31
CA GLY A 364 -7.12 -1.00 -35.47
C GLY A 364 -7.58 -0.46 -36.83
N GLN A 365 -7.82 0.85 -36.98
CA GLN A 365 -8.03 1.46 -38.29
C GLN A 365 -7.19 2.72 -38.43
N THR A 366 -6.37 2.75 -39.48
CA THR A 366 -5.68 3.94 -39.98
C THR A 366 -6.71 5.03 -40.27
N VAL A 367 -6.65 6.14 -39.52
CA VAL A 367 -7.36 7.35 -39.91
C VAL A 367 -6.85 7.77 -41.29
N PRO A 368 -7.68 7.81 -42.35
CA PRO A 368 -7.23 8.30 -43.64
C PRO A 368 -6.87 9.78 -43.47
N ARG A 369 -5.68 10.17 -43.93
CA ARG A 369 -5.29 11.59 -44.05
C ARG A 369 -6.33 12.32 -44.90
N ARG A 370 -7.29 12.99 -44.25
CA ARG A 370 -8.16 13.96 -44.91
C ARG A 370 -7.48 15.33 -44.93
N GLN A 371 -7.76 16.04 -46.02
CA GLN A 371 -7.03 17.19 -46.55
C GLN A 371 -7.04 18.41 -45.62
N PRO A 372 -6.11 19.37 -45.81
CA PRO A 372 -6.08 20.60 -44.99
C PRO A 372 -7.37 21.41 -45.13
N ILE A 373 -7.82 21.98 -44.01
CA ILE A 373 -8.99 22.86 -43.96
C ILE A 373 -8.64 24.20 -44.61
N ALA A 374 -9.10 24.38 -45.84
CA ALA A 374 -9.07 25.66 -46.56
C ALA A 374 -10.50 26.21 -46.74
N ALA A 375 -11.14 26.63 -45.64
CA ALA A 375 -12.48 27.24 -45.67
C ALA A 375 -12.89 28.08 -44.43
N VAL A 376 -11.95 28.68 -43.68
CA VAL A 376 -12.30 29.71 -42.65
C VAL A 376 -11.27 30.85 -42.65
N ALA A 377 -11.10 31.49 -43.82
CA ALA A 377 -10.28 32.70 -43.99
C ALA A 377 -10.79 33.55 -45.17
N ALA A 378 -12.09 33.81 -45.20
CA ALA A 378 -12.76 34.66 -46.20
C ALA A 378 -13.57 35.78 -45.51
N SER A 379 -12.92 36.48 -44.59
CA SER A 379 -13.33 37.78 -44.09
C SER A 379 -12.08 38.49 -43.55
N ASN A 380 -11.97 39.79 -43.80
CA ASN A 380 -10.77 40.62 -43.56
C ASN A 380 -9.58 40.35 -44.51
N ALA A 381 -9.83 40.43 -45.82
CA ALA A 381 -8.80 40.85 -46.76
C ALA A 381 -8.64 42.39 -46.68
N ALA A 382 -7.79 42.88 -45.78
CA ALA A 382 -7.37 44.27 -45.72
C ALA A 382 -5.93 44.36 -45.20
N LEU A 383 -5.13 45.25 -45.82
CA LEU A 383 -3.72 45.54 -45.51
C LEU A 383 -2.71 44.44 -45.88
N ALA A 384 -2.24 44.50 -47.12
CA ALA A 384 -1.03 43.82 -47.57
C ALA A 384 0.22 44.70 -47.33
N MET A 385 1.32 44.10 -46.88
CA MET A 385 2.70 44.46 -47.28
C MET A 385 3.61 43.21 -47.15
N PRO A 386 4.65 43.05 -48.00
CA PRO A 386 5.42 41.82 -48.09
C PRO A 386 6.70 41.83 -47.25
N LEU A 387 6.99 40.73 -46.55
CA LEU A 387 8.28 40.52 -45.88
C LEU A 387 8.91 39.16 -46.21
N GLN A 388 9.77 39.21 -47.24
CA GLN A 388 11.10 38.60 -47.38
C GLN A 388 11.38 37.11 -47.04
N ARG A 389 12.43 36.59 -47.69
CA ARG A 389 12.76 35.16 -47.83
C ARG A 389 13.23 34.50 -46.53
N ARG A 390 12.92 33.21 -46.36
CA ARG A 390 13.57 32.33 -45.36
C ARG A 390 15.02 32.01 -45.75
N PRO A 391 15.95 31.87 -44.80
CA PRO A 391 17.20 31.13 -44.98
C PRO A 391 16.98 29.60 -44.83
N GLU A 392 18.02 28.84 -45.14
CA GLU A 392 17.98 27.41 -45.48
C GLU A 392 17.86 26.44 -44.29
N ARG A 393 17.51 25.19 -44.61
CA ARG A 393 17.55 24.06 -43.66
C ARG A 393 19.00 23.63 -43.42
N VAL A 394 19.41 23.62 -42.15
CA VAL A 394 20.56 22.81 -41.70
C VAL A 394 20.12 21.33 -41.64
N THR A 395 20.86 20.46 -42.33
CA THR A 395 20.69 19.01 -42.27
C THR A 395 21.27 18.43 -40.97
N ARG A 396 20.65 17.37 -40.45
CA ARG A 396 21.24 16.51 -39.41
C ARG A 396 21.75 15.21 -40.06
N PRO A 397 22.81 14.58 -39.56
CA PRO A 397 23.21 13.25 -40.01
C PRO A 397 22.28 12.19 -39.42
N ASP A 398 21.99 11.16 -40.20
CA ASP A 398 21.23 9.99 -39.78
C ASP A 398 22.04 9.12 -38.79
N HIS A 399 21.34 8.26 -38.03
CA HIS A 399 21.93 7.18 -37.24
C HIS A 399 21.27 5.88 -37.69
N ASP A 400 22.06 4.99 -38.30
CA ASP A 400 21.61 3.65 -38.70
C ASP A 400 21.64 2.67 -37.52
N ASP A 401 20.47 2.11 -37.20
CA ASP A 401 20.26 1.10 -36.16
C ASP A 401 20.63 -0.31 -36.67
N HIS A 402 21.93 -0.62 -36.80
CA HIS A 402 22.39 -1.95 -37.23
C HIS A 402 23.75 -2.41 -36.64
N ASP A 403 23.94 -2.53 -35.31
CA ASP A 403 24.91 -3.53 -34.78
C ASP A 403 24.80 -4.01 -33.30
N VAL A 404 23.60 -4.11 -32.71
CA VAL A 404 23.47 -4.59 -31.31
C VAL A 404 23.62 -6.12 -31.20
N VAL A 405 23.37 -6.87 -32.29
CA VAL A 405 23.31 -8.34 -32.27
C VAL A 405 24.69 -9.01 -32.45
N ALA A 406 25.65 -8.38 -33.14
CA ALA A 406 27.00 -8.95 -33.27
C ALA A 406 27.77 -8.92 -31.95
N ARG A 407 27.67 -7.83 -31.19
CA ARG A 407 28.38 -7.67 -29.90
C ARG A 407 27.96 -8.66 -28.82
N LEU A 408 26.70 -9.12 -28.83
CA LEU A 408 26.21 -10.14 -27.88
C LEU A 408 26.66 -11.58 -28.20
N LYS A 409 27.09 -11.86 -29.44
CA LYS A 409 27.59 -13.21 -29.82
C LYS A 409 29.07 -13.44 -29.48
N ALA A 410 29.83 -12.40 -29.15
CA ALA A 410 31.26 -12.51 -28.88
C ALA A 410 31.62 -12.86 -27.41
N MET A 411 30.66 -12.87 -26.49
CA MET A 411 30.90 -13.11 -25.05
C MET A 411 30.47 -14.50 -24.55
N LEU A 412 30.04 -15.40 -25.45
CA LEU A 412 29.48 -16.71 -25.09
C LEU A 412 29.92 -17.82 -26.06
N LYS A 413 31.11 -18.42 -25.81
CA LYS A 413 31.33 -19.89 -25.74
C LYS A 413 32.80 -20.25 -25.40
N PRO A 414 33.07 -21.50 -24.96
CA PRO A 414 34.21 -21.80 -24.08
C PRO A 414 35.42 -22.39 -24.80
N GLU A 415 36.58 -22.30 -24.15
CA GLU A 415 37.75 -23.13 -24.47
C GLU A 415 37.89 -24.29 -23.49
N ALA A 416 38.27 -25.46 -24.00
CA ALA A 416 38.58 -26.64 -23.21
C ALA A 416 39.73 -27.43 -23.86
N GLY A 417 40.69 -27.84 -23.03
CA GLY A 417 41.48 -29.05 -23.26
C GLY A 417 42.86 -28.88 -23.89
N ALA A 418 43.90 -29.08 -23.07
CA ALA A 418 45.13 -29.77 -23.47
C ALA A 418 45.43 -30.83 -22.40
N ALA A 419 45.80 -32.04 -22.83
CA ALA A 419 45.81 -33.23 -21.98
C ALA A 419 47.23 -33.79 -21.76
N LEU A 420 47.43 -34.53 -20.67
CA LEU A 420 48.47 -35.54 -20.53
C LEU A 420 47.99 -36.66 -19.59
N GLN A 421 48.26 -37.91 -20.00
CA GLN A 421 47.90 -39.17 -19.33
C GLN A 421 49.15 -39.78 -18.63
N PRO A 422 49.13 -41.05 -18.17
CA PRO A 422 48.38 -41.58 -17.01
C PRO A 422 49.30 -42.34 -16.03
N LYS A 423 48.80 -42.75 -14.84
CA LYS A 423 49.29 -43.98 -14.17
C LYS A 423 48.37 -44.53 -13.07
N GLN A 424 47.81 -45.70 -13.37
CA GLN A 424 47.60 -46.93 -12.57
C GLN A 424 47.07 -46.92 -11.12
N GLU A 425 46.28 -47.96 -10.88
CA GLU A 425 45.49 -48.31 -9.68
C GLU A 425 46.35 -48.78 -8.48
N ALA A 426 45.77 -48.69 -7.27
CA ALA A 426 46.05 -49.62 -6.16
C ALA A 426 44.89 -49.67 -5.14
N HIS A 427 44.73 -50.82 -4.48
CA HIS A 427 43.68 -51.17 -3.50
C HIS A 427 43.97 -50.69 -2.05
N GLY A 428 42.97 -50.83 -1.17
CA GLY A 428 43.11 -50.86 0.31
C GLY A 428 42.21 -49.83 1.01
N GLU A 429 41.04 -50.16 1.57
CA GLU A 429 40.73 -51.00 2.75
C GLU A 429 40.85 -50.23 4.09
N ALA A 430 40.02 -50.58 5.08
CA ALA A 430 39.67 -49.74 6.24
C ALA A 430 40.40 -50.15 7.53
N ALA A 431 40.63 -49.20 8.46
CA ALA A 431 40.56 -49.43 9.92
C ALA A 431 40.72 -48.14 10.79
N ASP A 432 39.78 -47.98 11.71
CA ASP A 432 39.86 -47.58 13.14
C ASP A 432 40.71 -46.38 13.70
N ARG A 433 40.30 -46.00 14.92
CA ARG A 433 40.66 -44.91 15.85
C ARG A 433 41.97 -45.19 16.65
N PRO A 434 42.64 -44.23 17.36
CA PRO A 434 42.06 -43.51 18.51
C PRO A 434 42.57 -42.10 18.91
N VAL A 435 42.00 -41.64 20.03
CA VAL A 435 42.01 -40.33 20.71
C VAL A 435 43.31 -40.07 21.53
N PRO A 436 43.66 -38.80 21.83
CA PRO A 436 44.04 -38.46 23.22
C PRO A 436 43.29 -37.25 23.82
N ARG A 437 43.41 -37.11 25.16
CA ARG A 437 42.49 -36.37 26.05
C ARG A 437 42.95 -34.95 26.41
N ARG A 438 42.00 -34.13 26.91
CA ARG A 438 42.19 -32.85 27.64
C ARG A 438 43.08 -33.06 28.89
N SER A 439 43.83 -32.11 29.47
CA SER A 439 43.53 -30.77 30.07
C SER A 439 44.84 -30.26 30.74
N PRO A 440 44.90 -29.13 31.50
CA PRO A 440 44.34 -27.78 31.33
C PRO A 440 45.43 -26.67 31.47
N LEU A 441 45.12 -25.40 31.18
CA LEU A 441 45.90 -24.26 31.68
C LEU A 441 44.99 -23.08 32.10
N MET A 442 45.32 -22.44 33.22
CA MET A 442 44.68 -21.20 33.69
C MET A 442 45.19 -19.99 32.88
N PRO A 443 44.37 -18.95 32.65
CA PRO A 443 44.81 -17.70 32.05
C PRO A 443 45.41 -16.72 33.09
N PRO A 444 46.40 -15.88 32.71
CA PRO A 444 46.85 -14.74 33.51
C PRO A 444 45.89 -13.54 33.41
N PRO A 445 45.99 -12.54 34.29
CA PRO A 445 44.98 -11.50 34.45
C PRO A 445 45.15 -10.29 33.52
N GLY A 446 44.02 -9.64 33.22
CA GLY A 446 43.97 -8.19 32.98
C GLY A 446 44.27 -7.71 31.55
N PHE A 447 43.24 -7.61 30.71
CA PHE A 447 43.11 -6.49 29.79
C PHE A 447 41.63 -6.18 29.53
N VAL A 448 41.23 -4.91 29.64
CA VAL A 448 39.87 -4.44 29.38
C VAL A 448 39.87 -3.64 28.08
N PRO A 449 39.18 -4.11 27.02
CA PRO A 449 38.84 -3.27 25.88
C PRO A 449 37.35 -2.90 25.90
N SER A 450 37.10 -1.60 25.87
CA SER A 450 35.77 -0.98 25.80
C SER A 450 34.96 -1.47 24.60
N ILE A 451 33.71 -1.87 24.81
CA ILE A 451 32.76 -2.17 23.72
C ILE A 451 32.23 -0.84 23.14
N PRO A 452 32.40 -0.53 21.85
CA PRO A 452 31.77 0.62 21.24
C PRO A 452 30.28 0.35 21.01
N ILE A 453 29.43 1.21 21.57
CA ILE A 453 27.99 1.19 21.33
C ILE A 453 27.72 1.66 19.89
N ALA A 454 27.21 0.77 19.04
CA ALA A 454 26.77 1.12 17.70
C ALA A 454 25.50 1.99 17.77
N GLY A 455 25.60 3.24 17.32
CA GLY A 455 24.47 4.17 17.27
C GLY A 455 23.43 3.82 16.19
N PRO A 456 22.20 4.34 16.29
CA PRO A 456 21.12 4.02 15.35
C PRO A 456 21.38 4.58 13.94
N VAL A 457 21.11 3.75 12.93
CA VAL A 457 21.21 4.08 11.52
C VAL A 457 20.18 5.17 11.16
N ARG A 458 20.66 6.34 10.71
CA ARG A 458 19.82 7.42 10.19
C ARG A 458 19.30 7.07 8.79
N THR A 459 17.99 6.89 8.64
CA THR A 459 17.31 7.14 7.36
C THR A 459 17.17 8.65 7.13
N PRO A 460 17.37 9.16 5.90
CA PRO A 460 17.31 10.59 5.63
C PRO A 460 15.86 11.10 5.65
N ILE A 461 15.57 12.00 6.57
CA ILE A 461 14.38 12.87 6.52
C ILE A 461 14.71 14.06 5.64
N PHE A 462 13.86 14.36 4.66
CA PHE A 462 13.95 15.60 3.88
C PHE A 462 13.45 16.75 4.74
N ASP A 463 14.39 17.52 5.29
CA ASP A 463 14.10 18.77 5.98
C ASP A 463 13.86 19.91 4.97
N TYR A 464 12.95 20.83 5.30
CA TYR A 464 12.65 22.03 4.50
C TYR A 464 12.83 23.25 5.40
N SER A 465 14.09 23.58 5.68
CA SER A 465 14.50 24.82 6.33
C SER A 465 14.41 26.01 5.36
N GLY A 466 13.91 27.15 5.85
CA GLY A 466 13.83 28.40 5.09
C GLY A 466 13.74 29.62 6.01
N ASP A 467 14.86 30.00 6.61
CA ASP A 467 15.15 31.39 7.04
C ASP A 467 15.41 32.26 5.78
N SER A 468 15.35 33.59 5.73
CA SER A 468 14.76 34.66 6.58
C SER A 468 14.06 35.67 5.62
N ASP A 469 13.51 36.84 5.95
CA ASP A 469 13.40 37.71 7.14
C ASP A 469 11.99 38.36 7.08
N GLY A 470 11.52 39.35 7.87
CA GLY A 470 12.03 40.22 8.94
C GLY A 470 11.06 41.41 9.05
N GLY A 471 10.73 41.90 10.24
CA GLY A 471 9.72 42.96 10.40
C GLY A 471 9.11 43.07 11.79
N GLU A 472 9.65 43.98 12.61
CA GLU A 472 9.17 44.30 13.95
C GLU A 472 7.76 44.90 13.94
N TYR A 473 6.93 44.57 14.93
CA TYR A 473 5.96 45.52 15.51
C TYR A 473 5.69 45.16 16.98
N ALA A 474 6.03 46.07 17.88
CA ALA A 474 5.72 46.00 19.30
C ALA A 474 4.27 46.48 19.58
N PRO A 475 3.62 46.04 20.69
CA PRO A 475 2.24 46.40 20.99
C PRO A 475 2.10 47.80 21.61
N GLY A 476 1.01 48.50 21.29
CA GLY A 476 0.76 49.85 21.79
C GLY A 476 -0.72 50.22 21.89
N ARG A 477 -1.27 50.03 23.10
CA ARG A 477 -2.62 50.41 23.59
C ARG A 477 -3.82 49.62 23.08
#